data_AF-A0A4D4K3T8-F1
#
_entry.id   AF-A0A4D4K3T8-F1
#
_cell.length_a   1.000
_cell.length_b   1.000
_cell.length_c   1.000
_cell.angle_alpha   90.00
_cell.angle_beta   90.00
_cell.angle_gamma   90.00
#
_symmetry.space_group_name_H-M   'P 1'
#
loop_
_entity.id
_entity.type
_entity.pdbx_description
1 polymer ?
#
loop_
_entity_poly.entity_id
_entity_poly.type
_entity_poly.pdbx_seq_one_letter_code
_entity_poly.pdbx_strand_id
1 'polypeptide(L)' 'MRAGTPPTSEAAMDLAEEHRQGISRNHYECGHEMHACLGRMYVSDHRFTENIDKAGPGLAVYLRDAILANAERHH' A
#
# COMPACT_ATOMS: atom_id res chain seq x y z
N MET A 1 -0.36 -9.19 9.44
CA MET A 1 0.20 -10.09 8.40
C MET A 1 0.10 -11.53 8.88
N ARG A 2 -0.82 -12.33 8.31
CA ARG A 2 -0.74 -13.80 8.47
C ARG A 2 0.40 -14.27 7.56
N ALA A 3 1.31 -15.06 8.12
CA ALA A 3 2.53 -15.50 7.45
C ALA A 3 2.29 -16.01 6.02
N GLY A 4 3.00 -15.45 5.04
CA GLY A 4 3.21 -16.08 3.74
C GLY A 4 2.38 -15.60 2.54
N THR A 5 1.42 -14.68 2.71
CA THR A 5 0.70 -14.12 1.56
C THR A 5 1.62 -13.18 0.76
N PRO A 6 1.84 -13.40 -0.55
CA PRO A 6 2.64 -12.48 -1.37
C PRO A 6 1.94 -11.11 -1.50
N PRO A 7 2.69 -9.99 -1.54
CA PRO A 7 2.11 -8.66 -1.74
C PRO A 7 1.42 -8.52 -3.11
N THR A 8 1.78 -9.36 -4.07
CA THR A 8 1.16 -9.43 -5.41
C THR A 8 -0.07 -10.34 -5.49
N SER A 9 -0.47 -10.98 -4.39
CA SER A 9 -1.66 -11.83 -4.37
C SER A 9 -2.96 -11.00 -4.44
N GLU A 10 -4.03 -11.59 -4.95
CA GLU A 10 -5.35 -10.92 -5.03
C GLU A 10 -5.78 -10.36 -3.67
N ALA A 11 -5.68 -11.17 -2.60
CA ALA A 11 -6.04 -10.72 -1.26
C ALA A 11 -5.22 -9.51 -0.78
N ALA A 12 -3.95 -9.41 -1.18
CA ALA A 12 -3.10 -8.26 -0.82
C ALA A 12 -3.45 -7.02 -1.66
N MET A 13 -3.71 -7.20 -2.96
CA MET A 13 -4.13 -6.12 -3.85
C MET A 13 -5.52 -5.58 -3.49
N ASP A 14 -6.46 -6.45 -3.11
CA ASP A 14 -7.80 -6.05 -2.68
C ASP A 14 -7.75 -5.21 -1.39
N LEU A 15 -6.85 -5.55 -0.44
CA LEU A 15 -6.59 -4.73 0.74
C LEU A 15 -5.95 -3.38 0.38
N ALA A 16 -5.05 -3.36 -0.60
CA ALA A 16 -4.49 -2.10 -1.10
C ALA A 16 -5.58 -1.24 -1.76
N GLU A 17 -6.49 -1.85 -2.50
CA GLU A 17 -7.63 -1.15 -3.11
C GLU A 17 -8.59 -0.59 -2.06
N GLU A 18 -8.90 -1.35 -1.01
CA GLU A 18 -9.69 -0.85 0.12
C GLU A 18 -9.02 0.37 0.77
N HIS A 19 -7.70 0.32 0.95
CA HIS A 19 -6.91 1.44 1.47
C HIS A 19 -6.98 2.66 0.54
N ARG A 20 -6.87 2.48 -0.79
CA ARG A 20 -7.02 3.55 -1.79
C ARG A 20 -8.38 4.23 -1.68
N GLN A 21 -9.44 3.43 -1.59
CA GLN A 21 -10.79 3.95 -1.48
C GLN A 21 -11.02 4.66 -0.13
N GLY A 22 -10.40 4.18 0.95
CA GLY A 22 -10.39 4.87 2.24
C GLY A 22 -9.79 6.28 2.13
N ILE A 23 -8.64 6.42 1.47
CA ILE A 23 -8.03 7.73 1.20
C ILE A 23 -8.96 8.59 0.33
N SER A 24 -9.53 8.00 -0.72
CA SER A 24 -10.43 8.68 -1.65
C SER A 24 -11.66 9.24 -0.96
N ARG A 25 -12.23 8.50 0.00
CA ARG A 25 -13.40 8.90 0.77
C ARG A 25 -13.10 9.98 1.81
N ASN A 26 -11.92 9.94 2.43
CA ASN A 26 -11.64 10.75 3.61
C ASN A 26 -10.79 11.99 3.34
N HIS A 27 -10.08 12.06 2.20
CA HIS A 27 -9.09 13.10 1.95
C HIS A 27 -9.23 13.75 0.58
N TYR A 28 -8.99 13.00 -0.50
CA TYR A 28 -8.99 13.51 -1.88
C TYR A 28 -9.10 12.35 -2.85
N GLU A 29 -9.61 12.60 -4.05
CA GLU A 29 -9.67 11.59 -5.11
C GLU A 29 -8.27 11.02 -5.39
N CYS A 30 -8.07 9.76 -4.99
CA CYS A 30 -6.78 9.10 -5.05
C CYS A 30 -6.85 8.02 -6.13
N GLY A 31 -6.40 8.36 -7.34
CA GLY A 31 -6.26 7.39 -8.44
C GLY A 31 -5.14 6.38 -8.17
N HIS A 32 -5.09 5.29 -8.95
CA HIS A 32 -4.09 4.22 -8.80
C HIS A 32 -2.65 4.72 -8.91
N GLU A 33 -2.36 5.63 -9.86
CA GLU A 33 -1.02 6.21 -10.01
C GLU A 33 -0.61 7.08 -8.82
N MET A 34 -1.55 7.86 -8.28
CA MET A 34 -1.33 8.67 -7.07
C MET A 34 -1.08 7.77 -5.86
N HIS A 35 -1.85 6.69 -5.74
CA HIS A 35 -1.67 5.72 -4.67
C HIS A 35 -0.32 5.01 -4.75
N ALA A 36 0.13 4.63 -5.95
CA ALA A 36 1.47 4.11 -6.20
C ALA A 36 2.58 5.09 -5.80
N CYS A 37 2.38 6.39 -6.05
CA CYS A 37 3.30 7.44 -5.60
C CYS A 37 3.39 7.50 -4.07
N LEU A 38 2.25 7.45 -3.37
CA LEU A 38 2.20 7.41 -1.90
C LEU A 38 2.90 6.17 -1.34
N GLY A 39 2.67 4.99 -1.94
CA GLY A 39 3.33 3.75 -1.54
C GLY A 39 4.86 3.86 -1.64
N ARG A 40 5.40 4.47 -2.71
CA ARG A 40 6.84 4.74 -2.82
C ARG A 40 7.34 5.74 -1.78
N MET A 41 6.54 6.76 -1.45
CA MET A 41 6.88 7.74 -0.42
C MET A 41 7.01 7.10 0.97
N TYR A 42 6.15 6.13 1.31
CA TYR A 42 6.17 5.45 2.62
C TYR A 42 7.50 4.75 2.94
N VAL A 43 8.20 4.26 1.92
CA VAL A 43 9.51 3.62 2.06
C VAL A 43 10.69 4.55 1.79
N SER A 44 10.43 5.73 1.21
CA SER A 44 11.50 6.67 0.83
C SER A 44 12.07 7.42 2.04
N ASP A 45 11.26 7.61 3.09
CA ASP A 45 11.70 8.23 4.35
C ASP A 45 11.44 7.26 5.51
N HIS A 46 12.53 6.94 6.22
CA HIS A 46 12.56 6.00 7.34
C HIS A 46 11.52 6.34 8.42
N ARG A 47 11.18 7.61 8.61
CA ARG A 47 10.19 8.02 9.62
C ARG A 47 8.79 7.47 9.32
N PHE A 48 8.40 7.43 8.05
CA PHE A 48 7.13 6.82 7.64
C PHE A 48 7.20 5.30 7.73
N THR A 49 8.31 4.73 7.28
CA THR A 49 8.55 3.28 7.37
C THR A 49 8.45 2.80 8.81
N GLU A 50 9.19 3.42 9.73
CA GLU A 50 9.16 3.10 11.16
C GLU A 50 7.77 3.27 11.75
N ASN A 51 7.04 4.30 11.35
CA ASN A 51 5.69 4.52 11.86
C ASN A 51 4.69 3.46 11.37
N ILE A 52 4.79 3.02 10.12
CA ILE A 52 3.95 1.96 9.57
C ILE A 52 4.37 0.60 10.15
N ASP A 53 5.67 0.36 10.29
CA ASP A 53 6.23 -0.88 10.80
C ASP A 53 5.93 -1.11 12.29
N LYS A 54 5.49 -0.09 13.03
CA LYS A 54 4.90 -0.28 14.38
C LYS A 54 3.69 -1.21 14.37
N ALA A 55 2.91 -1.23 13.28
CA ALA A 55 1.79 -2.16 13.13
C ALA A 55 2.23 -3.57 12.69
N GLY A 56 3.47 -3.72 12.23
CA GLY A 56 4.06 -4.99 11.87
C GLY A 56 5.41 -4.80 11.19
N PRO A 57 6.49 -5.50 11.58
CA PRO A 57 7.79 -5.37 10.94
C PRO A 57 7.72 -5.64 9.42
N GLY A 58 8.29 -4.76 8.61
CA GLY A 58 8.29 -4.87 7.14
C GLY A 58 6.95 -4.55 6.47
N LEU A 59 5.96 -4.03 7.21
CA LEU A 59 4.65 -3.71 6.68
C LEU A 59 4.69 -2.56 5.68
N ALA A 60 5.56 -1.56 5.86
CA ALA A 60 5.66 -0.45 4.92
C ALA A 60 6.07 -0.92 3.51
N VAL A 61 7.06 -1.82 3.46
CA VAL A 61 7.54 -2.44 2.22
C VAL A 61 6.47 -3.32 1.60
N TYR A 62 5.82 -4.16 2.41
CA TYR A 62 4.73 -5.02 1.96
C TYR A 62 3.56 -4.20 1.38
N LEU A 63 3.15 -3.14 2.08
CA LEU A 63 2.07 -2.26 1.66
C LEU A 63 2.41 -1.56 0.34
N ARG A 64 3.63 -1.02 0.20
CA ARG A 64 4.10 -0.46 -1.07
C ARG A 64 3.95 -1.46 -2.20
N ASP A 65 4.45 -2.68 -2.02
CA ASP A 65 4.47 -3.69 -3.09
C ASP A 65 3.05 -4.10 -3.48
N ALA A 66 2.13 -4.22 -2.52
CA ALA A 66 0.72 -4.49 -2.78
C ALA A 66 0.03 -3.33 -3.51
N ILE A 67 0.34 -2.09 -3.15
CA ILE A 67 -0.17 -0.90 -3.84
C ILE A 67 0.32 -0.84 -5.29
N LEU A 68 1.61 -1.12 -5.52
CA LEU A 68 2.18 -1.13 -6.88
C LEU A 68 1.55 -2.24 -7.73
N ALA A 69 1.41 -3.45 -7.19
CA ALA A 69 0.74 -4.55 -7.89
C ALA A 69 -0.72 -4.23 -8.23
N ASN A 70 -1.46 -3.60 -7.29
CA ASN A 70 -2.82 -3.17 -7.54
C ASN A 70 -2.88 -2.09 -8.64
N ALA A 71 -1.94 -1.14 -8.65
CA ALA A 71 -1.88 -0.13 -9.70
C ALA A 71 -1.59 -0.75 -11.09
N GLU A 72 -0.67 -1.72 -11.16
CA GLU A 72 -0.38 -2.47 -12.40
C GLU A 72 -1.58 -3.30 -12.89
N ARG A 73 -2.39 -3.87 -11.98
CA ARG A 73 -3.63 -4.59 -12.33
C ARG A 73 -4.68 -3.70 -13.01
N HIS A 74 -4.64 -2.39 -12.74
CA HIS A 74 -5.64 -1.42 -13.17
C HIS A 74 -5.13 -0.43 -14.25
N HIS A 75 -3.94 -0.67 -14.80
CA HIS A 75 -3.37 0.05 -15.96
C HIS A 75 -3.67 -0.70 -17.25
#